data_AF-A0A841CMX3-F1
#
_entry.id   AF-A0A841CMX3-F1
#
_cell.length_a   1.000
_cell.length_b   1.000
_cell.length_c   1.000
_cell.angle_alpha   90.00
_cell.angle_beta   90.00
_cell.angle_gamma   90.00
#
_symmetry.space_group_name_H-M   'P 1'
#
loop_
_entity.id
_entity.type
_entity.pdbx_description
1 polymer ?
#
loop_
_entity_poly.entity_id
_entity_poly.type
_entity_poly.pdbx_seq_one_letter_code
_entity_poly.pdbx_strand_id
1 'polypeptide(L)'
;MRDFGRTDADDNDAVERNLDLAWELFAAQPAHPKVAELALQVLAVQPERSSVSLLLANHREICGQADEARRLYLQVAGRRDHQFVNAARALRHLAFAEHDHPEALRWARTALGEDQEEWGDWMELGFAQALCGEHEDGWRQLDEAVALCSRTTPDELPVALGKRAAYLLGTFAPPDRFVPTAEEAVRADAANSWVALMLGWSYLVQYRFADAERLGLRLLREDPTEDLLQGLVGTARTMLRIVENAHAQDITLEDIRRTGVIEVGWRQLRDQVLGIDLASALAALDDVMPAGLRATLRPGASISDVPESDELGSVAAEELMAWHDGQQPGSGAAWGLAEPFRLMSAAEIIAMSAEIEADPAAHPDWPENEVWEQVMTDDAGAYLVVVALGALVKRRPGHPDEPVAESMADWIWDRVADFGGRDLRPAPRQTETLPTDLPAVPGTSLAGVITTMYAALGASERSAPYAELRRLFPDATVRHSALDPVDSSPDGVDIALLDGLVKKITVDVALCPSAGRVISGLDLDGQHGTVDAYVQAHGALVHNSWENRATGEVTVNYDLAEHRLGLEWETGKLARIFVSAAGRPMAG
;
A
#
# COMPACT_ATOMS: atom_id res chain seq x y z
N MET A 1 -5.81 -10.95 81.20
CA MET A 1 -7.10 -11.45 80.68
C MET A 1 -7.27 -10.82 79.30
N ARG A 2 -7.00 -11.61 78.25
CA ARG A 2 -7.38 -11.44 76.83
C ARG A 2 -7.45 -10.02 76.26
N ASP A 3 -6.38 -9.64 75.58
CA ASP A 3 -6.37 -8.63 74.50
C ASP A 3 -5.65 -9.25 73.28
N PHE A 4 -6.13 -10.43 72.86
CA PHE A 4 -5.47 -11.38 71.93
C PHE A 4 -6.41 -11.75 70.77
N GLY A 5 -7.17 -10.78 70.26
CA GLY A 5 -8.17 -11.05 69.21
C GLY A 5 -8.82 -9.79 68.63
N ARG A 6 -8.10 -8.66 68.68
CA ARG A 6 -8.57 -7.38 68.13
C ARG A 6 -7.63 -6.84 67.06
N THR A 7 -6.31 -6.96 67.26
CA THR A 7 -5.27 -6.66 66.26
C THR A 7 -5.47 -7.46 64.98
N ASP A 8 -5.52 -8.79 65.09
CA ASP A 8 -5.51 -9.68 63.92
C ASP A 8 -6.80 -9.57 63.06
N ALA A 9 -7.88 -9.04 63.63
CA ALA A 9 -9.12 -8.74 62.90
C ALA A 9 -9.04 -7.35 62.25
N ASP A 10 -8.67 -6.31 63.00
CA ASP A 10 -8.53 -4.94 62.49
C ASP A 10 -7.45 -4.86 61.37
N ASP A 11 -6.37 -5.65 61.48
CA ASP A 11 -5.29 -5.75 60.47
C ASP A 11 -5.73 -6.50 59.21
N ASN A 12 -6.50 -7.60 59.32
CA ASN A 12 -7.06 -8.28 58.14
C ASN A 12 -8.10 -7.40 57.43
N ASP A 13 -8.97 -6.71 58.17
CA ASP A 13 -9.91 -5.74 57.60
C ASP A 13 -9.17 -4.57 56.91
N ALA A 14 -7.98 -4.18 57.38
CA ALA A 14 -7.15 -3.19 56.69
C ALA A 14 -6.50 -3.75 55.41
N VAL A 15 -6.05 -5.02 55.42
CA VAL A 15 -5.48 -5.69 54.26
C VAL A 15 -6.51 -5.87 53.14
N GLU A 16 -7.73 -6.35 53.43
CA GLU A 16 -8.76 -6.49 52.39
C GLU A 16 -9.19 -5.13 51.82
N ARG A 17 -9.38 -4.10 52.66
CA ARG A 17 -9.67 -2.73 52.17
C ARG A 17 -8.57 -2.17 51.26
N ASN A 18 -7.31 -2.44 51.58
CA ASN A 18 -6.19 -2.02 50.72
C ASN A 18 -6.16 -2.79 49.40
N LEU A 19 -6.54 -4.08 49.40
CA LEU A 19 -6.64 -4.89 48.20
C LEU A 19 -7.80 -4.44 47.30
N ASP A 20 -8.99 -4.25 47.86
CA ASP A 20 -10.17 -3.79 47.12
C ASP A 20 -9.88 -2.43 46.47
N LEU A 21 -9.33 -1.47 47.24
CA LEU A 21 -8.93 -0.16 46.72
C LEU A 21 -7.84 -0.26 45.65
N ALA A 22 -6.92 -1.23 45.74
CA ALA A 22 -5.90 -1.43 44.72
C ALA A 22 -6.50 -1.95 43.40
N TRP A 23 -7.49 -2.86 43.46
CA TRP A 23 -8.22 -3.34 42.29
C TRP A 23 -9.15 -2.28 41.68
N GLU A 24 -9.93 -1.58 42.51
CA GLU A 24 -10.79 -0.48 42.06
C GLU A 24 -9.96 0.63 41.39
N LEU A 25 -8.84 1.01 41.99
CA LEU A 25 -7.94 2.01 41.42
C LEU A 25 -7.25 1.49 40.15
N PHE A 26 -6.86 0.22 40.10
CA PHE A 26 -6.28 -0.36 38.88
C PHE A 26 -7.29 -0.40 37.73
N ALA A 27 -8.55 -0.74 37.99
CA ALA A 27 -9.61 -0.71 36.99
C ALA A 27 -9.91 0.71 36.46
N ALA A 28 -9.78 1.73 37.31
CA ALA A 28 -10.06 3.13 36.94
C ALA A 28 -8.85 3.88 36.37
N GLN A 29 -7.64 3.64 36.89
CA GLN A 29 -6.39 4.31 36.55
C GLN A 29 -5.20 3.34 36.69
N PRO A 30 -5.02 2.40 35.74
CA PRO A 30 -4.07 1.28 35.90
C PRO A 30 -2.62 1.71 36.16
N ALA A 31 -2.18 2.83 35.59
CA ALA A 31 -0.84 3.38 35.75
C ALA A 31 -0.63 4.21 37.04
N HIS A 32 -1.65 4.39 37.88
CA HIS A 32 -1.55 5.28 39.04
C HIS A 32 -0.61 4.68 40.12
N PRO A 33 0.41 5.40 40.61
CA PRO A 33 1.47 4.82 41.46
C PRO A 33 0.97 4.28 42.81
N LYS A 34 -0.20 4.73 43.27
CA LYS A 34 -0.86 4.21 44.47
C LYS A 34 -1.29 2.73 44.35
N VAL A 35 -1.49 2.20 43.13
CA VAL A 35 -1.75 0.76 42.91
C VAL A 35 -0.58 -0.06 43.42
N ALA A 36 0.65 0.24 43.00
CA ALA A 36 1.85 -0.41 43.51
C ALA A 36 2.03 -0.23 45.03
N GLU A 37 1.77 0.97 45.56
CA GLU A 37 1.92 1.23 46.99
C GLU A 37 0.97 0.35 47.83
N LEU A 38 -0.32 0.25 47.45
CA LEU A 38 -1.32 -0.58 48.12
C LEU A 38 -1.03 -2.07 47.96
N ALA A 39 -0.68 -2.52 46.75
CA ALA A 39 -0.31 -3.91 46.49
C ALA A 39 0.92 -4.34 47.31
N LEU A 40 1.94 -3.48 47.43
CA LEU A 40 3.12 -3.74 48.25
C LEU A 40 2.79 -3.72 49.76
N GLN A 41 1.86 -2.90 50.23
CA GLN A 41 1.39 -2.94 51.63
C GLN A 41 0.70 -4.26 51.96
N VAL A 42 -0.14 -4.78 51.05
CA VAL A 42 -0.77 -6.10 51.23
C VAL A 42 0.27 -7.23 51.16
N LEU A 43 1.19 -7.20 50.20
CA LEU A 43 2.26 -8.20 50.06
C LEU A 43 3.27 -8.18 51.22
N ALA A 44 3.44 -7.06 51.92
CA ALA A 44 4.27 -6.99 53.13
C ALA A 44 3.69 -7.81 54.30
N VAL A 45 2.36 -7.98 54.34
CA VAL A 45 1.65 -8.81 55.34
C VAL A 45 1.41 -10.23 54.81
N GLN A 46 1.10 -10.37 53.52
CA GLN A 46 0.71 -11.62 52.87
C GLN A 46 1.53 -11.87 51.58
N PRO A 47 2.85 -12.14 51.68
CA PRO A 47 3.75 -12.24 50.52
C PRO A 47 3.46 -13.41 49.58
N GLU A 48 2.71 -14.41 50.05
CA GLU A 48 2.26 -15.57 49.25
C GLU A 48 0.99 -15.30 48.42
N ARG A 49 0.33 -14.14 48.57
CA ARG A 49 -0.97 -13.90 47.94
C ARG A 49 -0.84 -13.57 46.45
N SER A 50 -0.86 -14.61 45.62
CA SER A 50 -0.65 -14.53 44.18
C SER A 50 -1.55 -13.57 43.41
N SER A 51 -2.80 -13.34 43.83
CA SER A 51 -3.67 -12.34 43.18
C SER A 51 -3.15 -10.91 43.30
N VAL A 52 -2.41 -10.59 44.36
CA VAL A 52 -1.81 -9.26 44.58
C VAL A 52 -0.47 -9.16 43.88
N SER A 53 0.29 -10.26 43.83
CA SER A 53 1.49 -10.38 42.99
C SER A 53 1.14 -10.18 41.50
N LEU A 54 0.02 -10.75 41.03
CA LEU A 54 -0.51 -10.58 39.68
C LEU A 54 -0.97 -9.13 39.42
N LEU A 55 -1.73 -8.52 40.34
CA LEU A 55 -2.12 -7.11 40.26
C LEU A 55 -0.90 -6.18 40.14
N LEU A 56 0.12 -6.39 40.98
CA LEU A 56 1.36 -5.62 40.92
C LEU A 56 2.07 -5.81 39.58
N ALA A 57 2.12 -7.03 39.05
CA ALA A 57 2.72 -7.33 37.76
C ALA A 57 2.00 -6.61 36.60
N ASN A 58 0.66 -6.68 36.55
CA ASN A 58 -0.15 -5.96 35.56
C ASN A 58 0.10 -4.43 35.60
N HIS A 59 0.21 -3.86 36.81
CA HIS A 59 0.56 -2.44 36.97
C HIS A 59 1.98 -2.13 36.47
N ARG A 60 2.96 -3.00 36.75
CA ARG A 60 4.34 -2.85 36.26
C ARG A 60 4.41 -2.87 34.74
N GLU A 61 3.68 -3.79 34.10
CA GLU A 61 3.58 -3.89 32.64
C GLU A 61 3.04 -2.60 32.03
N ILE A 62 1.91 -2.09 32.54
CA ILE A 62 1.30 -0.85 32.05
C ILE A 62 2.20 0.39 32.30
N CYS A 63 3.06 0.35 33.32
CA CYS A 63 4.10 1.37 33.54
C CYS A 63 5.36 1.18 32.68
N GLY A 64 5.37 0.28 31.70
CA GLY A 64 6.51 0.00 30.82
C GLY A 64 7.63 -0.79 31.48
N GLN A 65 7.37 -1.48 32.60
CA GLN A 65 8.37 -2.20 33.40
C GLN A 65 8.30 -3.71 33.14
N ALA A 66 8.44 -4.09 31.86
CA ALA A 66 8.26 -5.46 31.34
C ALA A 66 9.06 -6.53 32.12
N ASP A 67 10.36 -6.32 32.37
CA ASP A 67 11.20 -7.26 33.12
C ASP A 67 10.67 -7.57 34.53
N GLU A 68 10.18 -6.55 35.22
CA GLU A 68 9.66 -6.67 36.59
C GLU A 68 8.26 -7.33 36.59
N ALA A 69 7.43 -7.03 35.58
CA ALA A 69 6.18 -7.74 35.35
C ALA A 69 6.42 -9.23 35.07
N ARG A 70 7.32 -9.55 34.12
CA ARG A 70 7.76 -10.92 33.79
C ARG A 70 8.23 -11.68 35.02
N ARG A 71 9.08 -11.07 35.86
CA ARG A 71 9.59 -11.66 37.10
C ARG A 71 8.46 -12.00 38.08
N LEU A 72 7.49 -11.12 38.24
CA LEU A 72 6.34 -11.33 39.13
C LEU A 72 5.36 -12.37 38.57
N TYR A 73 5.08 -12.36 37.26
CA TYR A 73 4.26 -13.40 36.63
C TYR A 73 4.90 -14.79 36.74
N LEU A 74 6.20 -14.92 36.48
CA LEU A 74 6.94 -16.17 36.66
C LEU A 74 6.91 -16.65 38.12
N GLN A 75 6.93 -15.73 39.10
CA GLN A 75 6.78 -16.07 40.51
C GLN A 75 5.37 -16.63 40.82
N VAL A 76 4.31 -16.05 40.25
CA VAL A 76 2.94 -16.57 40.40
C VAL A 76 2.79 -17.92 39.69
N ALA A 77 3.26 -18.04 38.45
CA ALA A 77 3.22 -19.30 37.70
C ALA A 77 4.01 -20.42 38.42
N GLY A 78 5.14 -20.09 39.06
CA GLY A 78 5.92 -21.04 39.84
C GLY A 78 5.19 -21.63 41.06
N ARG A 79 4.17 -20.96 41.59
CA ARG A 79 3.37 -21.45 42.74
C ARG A 79 2.32 -22.51 42.36
N ARG A 80 1.88 -22.52 41.09
CA ARG A 80 0.81 -23.41 40.58
C ARG A 80 -0.48 -23.39 41.43
N ASP A 81 -0.87 -22.22 41.92
CA ASP A 81 -2.16 -22.02 42.60
C ASP A 81 -3.27 -21.59 41.61
N HIS A 82 -4.45 -21.22 42.13
CA HIS A 82 -5.60 -20.78 41.32
C HIS A 82 -5.35 -19.57 40.38
N GLN A 83 -4.25 -18.82 40.54
CA GLN A 83 -3.84 -17.75 39.62
C GLN A 83 -2.84 -18.21 38.54
N PHE A 84 -2.47 -19.49 38.52
CA PHE A 84 -1.50 -20.05 37.57
C PHE A 84 -1.87 -19.75 36.11
N VAL A 85 -3.11 -20.04 35.71
CA VAL A 85 -3.60 -19.84 34.35
C VAL A 85 -3.59 -18.35 33.98
N ASN A 86 -3.98 -17.46 34.89
CA ASN A 86 -3.93 -16.01 34.67
C ASN A 86 -2.50 -15.49 34.49
N ALA A 87 -1.53 -16.00 35.26
CA ALA A 87 -0.12 -15.67 35.07
C ALA A 87 0.45 -16.25 33.77
N ALA A 88 0.04 -17.44 33.35
CA ALA A 88 0.42 -18.02 32.06
C ALA A 88 -0.15 -17.21 30.88
N ARG A 89 -1.41 -16.75 30.97
CA ARG A 89 -2.04 -15.85 30.00
C ARG A 89 -1.32 -14.49 29.93
N ALA A 90 -0.95 -13.92 31.07
CA ALA A 90 -0.17 -12.67 31.12
C ALA A 90 1.24 -12.83 30.52
N LEU A 91 1.92 -13.96 30.81
CA LEU A 91 3.22 -14.28 30.19
C LEU A 91 3.13 -14.50 28.68
N ARG A 92 2.05 -15.10 28.18
CA ARG A 92 1.74 -15.16 26.74
C ARG A 92 1.58 -13.75 26.15
N HIS A 93 0.78 -12.90 26.79
CA HIS A 93 0.53 -11.54 26.31
C HIS A 93 1.82 -10.71 26.26
N LEU A 94 2.62 -10.75 27.33
CA LEU A 94 3.92 -10.09 27.40
C LEU A 94 4.90 -10.62 26.35
N ALA A 95 4.90 -11.94 26.08
CA ALA A 95 5.72 -12.52 25.02
C ALA A 95 5.28 -12.08 23.61
N PHE A 96 3.97 -11.93 23.34
CA PHE A 96 3.49 -11.33 22.10
C PHE A 96 3.91 -9.86 21.97
N ALA A 97 3.75 -9.04 23.02
CA ALA A 97 4.15 -7.63 23.03
C ALA A 97 5.68 -7.44 22.86
N GLU A 98 6.46 -8.45 23.22
CA GLU A 98 7.92 -8.50 23.03
C GLU A 98 8.37 -9.20 21.74
N HIS A 99 7.43 -9.68 20.93
CA HIS A 99 7.62 -10.48 19.70
C HIS A 99 8.39 -11.81 19.91
N ASP A 100 8.41 -12.34 21.13
CA ASP A 100 8.92 -13.69 21.43
C ASP A 100 7.83 -14.74 21.13
N HIS A 101 7.60 -15.00 19.84
CA HIS A 101 6.58 -15.93 19.38
C HIS A 101 6.77 -17.38 19.94
N PRO A 102 8.00 -17.94 20.03
CA PRO A 102 8.22 -19.24 20.65
C PRO A 102 7.84 -19.29 22.13
N GLU A 103 8.15 -18.25 22.92
CA GLU A 103 7.71 -18.18 24.32
C GLU A 103 6.19 -17.96 24.43
N ALA A 104 5.60 -17.14 23.56
CA ALA A 104 4.14 -16.97 23.50
C ALA A 104 3.43 -18.30 23.21
N LEU A 105 3.93 -19.10 22.26
CA LEU A 105 3.42 -20.43 21.94
C LEU A 105 3.59 -21.41 23.12
N ARG A 106 4.72 -21.36 23.83
CA ARG A 106 4.94 -22.17 25.04
C ARG A 106 3.90 -21.84 26.12
N TRP A 107 3.64 -20.55 26.37
CA TRP A 107 2.66 -20.11 27.36
C TRP A 107 1.21 -20.34 26.92
N ALA A 108 0.89 -20.23 25.63
CA ALA A 108 -0.41 -20.59 25.09
C ALA A 108 -0.73 -22.09 25.30
N ARG A 109 0.21 -22.97 24.93
CA ARG A 109 0.11 -24.42 25.19
C ARG A 109 0.00 -24.73 26.70
N THR A 110 0.68 -23.95 27.54
CA THR A 110 0.64 -24.11 29.01
C THR A 110 -0.70 -23.68 29.61
N ALA A 111 -1.26 -22.53 29.20
CA ALA A 111 -2.54 -22.05 29.70
C ALA A 111 -3.69 -22.99 29.31
N LEU A 112 -3.70 -23.47 28.05
CA LEU A 112 -4.75 -24.35 27.55
C LEU A 112 -4.68 -25.78 28.14
N GLY A 113 -3.50 -26.21 28.60
CA GLY A 113 -3.30 -27.53 29.21
C GLY A 113 -3.90 -27.70 30.61
N GLU A 114 -4.45 -26.64 31.23
CA GLU A 114 -4.99 -26.65 32.59
C GLU A 114 -6.53 -26.67 32.62
N ASP A 115 -7.15 -27.66 31.98
CA ASP A 115 -8.60 -28.01 32.07
C ASP A 115 -9.60 -26.82 31.95
N GLN A 116 -9.24 -25.76 31.20
CA GLN A 116 -10.10 -24.60 30.92
C GLN A 116 -10.28 -24.40 29.42
N GLU A 117 -11.39 -24.92 28.89
CA GLU A 117 -11.79 -24.77 27.48
C GLU A 117 -12.38 -23.37 27.19
N GLU A 118 -11.57 -22.32 27.35
CA GLU A 118 -11.96 -20.96 26.97
C GLU A 118 -11.62 -20.71 25.49
N TRP A 119 -12.62 -20.29 24.69
CA TRP A 119 -12.43 -20.02 23.26
C TRP A 119 -11.35 -18.96 22.98
N GLY A 120 -11.15 -18.03 23.91
CA GLY A 120 -10.08 -17.04 23.85
C GLY A 120 -8.69 -17.70 23.84
N ASP A 121 -8.43 -18.67 24.70
CA ASP A 121 -7.13 -19.36 24.74
C ASP A 121 -6.90 -20.27 23.54
N TRP A 122 -7.96 -20.86 22.98
CA TRP A 122 -7.89 -21.58 21.70
C TRP A 122 -7.47 -20.65 20.56
N MET A 123 -8.03 -19.44 20.49
CA MET A 123 -7.71 -18.42 19.48
C MET A 123 -6.25 -17.96 19.59
N GLU A 124 -5.78 -17.72 20.82
CA GLU A 124 -4.42 -17.23 21.08
C GLU A 124 -3.36 -18.32 20.82
N LEU A 125 -3.70 -19.60 21.04
CA LEU A 125 -2.86 -20.73 20.63
C LEU A 125 -2.72 -20.78 19.10
N GLY A 126 -3.82 -20.69 18.35
CA GLY A 126 -3.79 -20.72 16.89
C GLY A 126 -2.95 -19.59 16.28
N PHE A 127 -3.03 -18.39 16.86
CA PHE A 127 -2.20 -17.26 16.48
C PHE A 127 -0.71 -17.50 16.75
N ALA A 128 -0.35 -17.97 17.95
CA ALA A 128 1.04 -18.28 18.30
C ALA A 128 1.63 -19.40 17.43
N GLN A 129 0.83 -20.40 17.06
CA GLN A 129 1.25 -21.48 16.15
C GLN A 129 1.59 -20.94 14.76
N ALA A 130 0.69 -20.15 14.17
CA ALA A 130 0.89 -19.59 12.85
C ALA A 130 2.09 -18.61 12.80
N LEU A 131 2.27 -17.78 13.83
CA LEU A 131 3.47 -16.92 13.98
C LEU A 131 4.79 -17.72 14.10
N CYS A 132 4.73 -18.95 14.62
CA CYS A 132 5.87 -19.87 14.68
C CYS A 132 6.03 -20.75 13.42
N GLY A 133 5.31 -20.46 12.33
CA GLY A 133 5.41 -21.17 11.05
C GLY A 133 4.42 -22.33 10.87
N GLU A 134 3.71 -22.76 11.93
CA GLU A 134 2.66 -23.80 11.89
C GLU A 134 1.34 -23.25 11.29
N HIS A 135 1.40 -22.54 10.16
CA HIS A 135 0.31 -21.70 9.63
C HIS A 135 -1.04 -22.41 9.46
N GLU A 136 -1.11 -23.49 8.68
CA GLU A 136 -2.39 -24.17 8.40
C GLU A 136 -3.02 -24.84 9.63
N ASP A 137 -2.21 -25.29 10.59
CA ASP A 137 -2.69 -25.83 11.85
C ASP A 137 -3.15 -24.69 12.78
N GLY A 138 -2.38 -23.62 12.87
CA GLY A 138 -2.74 -22.41 13.61
C GLY A 138 -4.03 -21.76 13.10
N TRP A 139 -4.19 -21.61 11.79
CA TRP A 139 -5.41 -21.06 11.20
C TRP A 139 -6.64 -21.96 11.40
N ARG A 140 -6.47 -23.28 11.30
CA ARG A 140 -7.55 -24.24 11.65
C ARG A 140 -7.94 -24.14 13.12
N GLN A 141 -6.96 -23.98 14.01
CA GLN A 141 -7.16 -23.75 15.43
C GLN A 141 -7.94 -22.43 15.69
N LEU A 142 -7.75 -21.37 14.89
CA LEU A 142 -8.59 -20.16 14.95
C LEU A 142 -10.05 -20.45 14.53
N ASP A 143 -10.27 -21.23 13.47
CA ASP A 143 -11.61 -21.63 13.01
C ASP A 143 -12.32 -22.50 14.08
N GLU A 144 -11.60 -23.41 14.72
CA GLU A 144 -12.10 -24.22 15.84
C GLU A 144 -12.42 -23.38 17.09
N ALA A 145 -11.66 -22.31 17.37
CA ALA A 145 -11.94 -21.36 18.44
C ALA A 145 -13.26 -20.60 18.20
N VAL A 146 -13.52 -20.11 16.98
CA VAL A 146 -14.81 -19.50 16.61
C VAL A 146 -15.95 -20.52 16.76
N ALA A 147 -15.72 -21.77 16.31
CA ALA A 147 -16.71 -22.82 16.46
C ALA A 147 -16.99 -23.15 17.94
N LEU A 148 -15.99 -23.09 18.83
CA LEU A 148 -16.16 -23.24 20.28
C LEU A 148 -16.98 -22.07 20.86
N CYS A 149 -16.60 -20.83 20.57
CA CYS A 149 -17.33 -19.62 20.98
C CYS A 149 -18.82 -19.69 20.61
N SER A 150 -19.15 -20.11 19.38
CA SER A 150 -20.55 -20.22 18.94
C SER A 150 -21.39 -21.24 19.71
N ARG A 151 -20.75 -22.17 20.43
CA ARG A 151 -21.41 -23.18 21.29
C ARG A 151 -21.43 -22.79 22.77
N THR A 152 -20.37 -22.17 23.28
CA THR A 152 -20.21 -21.85 24.71
C THR A 152 -20.70 -20.46 25.07
N THR A 153 -20.42 -19.48 24.22
CA THR A 153 -20.63 -18.05 24.50
C THR A 153 -21.12 -17.33 23.22
N PRO A 154 -22.35 -17.60 22.74
CA PRO A 154 -22.81 -17.11 21.44
C PRO A 154 -22.85 -15.57 21.32
N ASP A 155 -23.06 -14.88 22.44
CA ASP A 155 -23.09 -13.41 22.50
C ASP A 155 -21.72 -12.77 22.21
N GLU A 156 -20.63 -13.51 22.38
CA GLU A 156 -19.25 -13.07 22.07
C GLU A 156 -18.83 -13.44 20.63
N LEU A 157 -19.67 -14.13 19.85
CA LEU A 157 -19.34 -14.59 18.50
C LEU A 157 -18.85 -13.46 17.56
N PRO A 158 -19.42 -12.23 17.55
CA PRO A 158 -18.88 -11.14 16.74
C PRO A 158 -17.43 -10.76 17.11
N VAL A 159 -17.08 -10.83 18.41
CA VAL A 159 -15.72 -10.58 18.91
C VAL A 159 -14.77 -11.69 18.46
N ALA A 160 -15.20 -12.96 18.56
CA ALA A 160 -14.42 -14.10 18.10
C ALA A 160 -14.15 -14.05 16.58
N LEU A 161 -15.16 -13.69 15.78
CA LEU A 161 -15.02 -13.50 14.33
C LEU A 161 -14.04 -12.38 13.99
N GLY A 162 -14.14 -11.23 14.68
CA GLY A 162 -13.21 -10.11 14.55
C GLY A 162 -11.77 -10.48 14.90
N LYS A 163 -11.56 -11.18 16.03
CA LYS A 163 -10.24 -11.70 16.44
C LYS A 163 -9.65 -12.66 15.41
N ARG A 164 -10.45 -13.62 14.88
CA ARG A 164 -9.98 -14.54 13.83
C ARG A 164 -9.51 -13.78 12.59
N ALA A 165 -10.26 -12.78 12.12
CA ALA A 165 -9.84 -11.95 10.99
C ALA A 165 -8.52 -11.21 11.28
N ALA A 166 -8.37 -10.62 12.46
CA ALA A 166 -7.14 -9.95 12.88
C ALA A 166 -5.92 -10.88 12.90
N TYR A 167 -6.08 -12.08 13.47
CA TYR A 167 -4.99 -13.05 13.59
C TYR A 167 -4.62 -13.71 12.26
N LEU A 168 -5.58 -13.89 11.33
CA LEU A 168 -5.27 -14.26 9.95
C LEU A 168 -4.41 -13.19 9.26
N LEU A 169 -4.75 -11.91 9.41
CA LEU A 169 -3.95 -10.82 8.82
C LEU A 169 -2.53 -10.77 9.41
N GLY A 170 -2.40 -10.79 10.74
CA GLY A 170 -1.12 -10.75 11.43
C GLY A 170 -0.23 -11.99 11.26
N THR A 171 -0.76 -13.06 10.63
CA THR A 171 0.00 -14.27 10.25
C THR A 171 0.08 -14.45 8.74
N PHE A 172 -0.05 -13.35 7.99
CA PHE A 172 0.03 -13.29 6.54
C PHE A 172 -0.88 -14.31 5.82
N ALA A 173 -2.09 -14.58 6.31
CA ALA A 173 -3.04 -15.44 5.59
C ALA A 173 -3.30 -14.89 4.18
N PRO A 174 -3.43 -15.76 3.16
CA PRO A 174 -3.64 -15.30 1.79
C PRO A 174 -5.01 -14.60 1.67
N PRO A 175 -5.19 -13.68 0.70
CA PRO A 175 -6.47 -12.97 0.53
C PRO A 175 -7.69 -13.90 0.44
N ASP A 176 -7.54 -15.06 -0.20
CA ASP A 176 -8.62 -16.05 -0.35
C ASP A 176 -9.06 -16.70 0.97
N ARG A 177 -8.22 -16.67 2.02
CA ARG A 177 -8.60 -17.08 3.38
C ARG A 177 -9.04 -15.88 4.22
N PHE A 178 -8.35 -14.75 4.12
CA PHE A 178 -8.67 -13.56 4.91
C PHE A 178 -10.01 -12.93 4.53
N VAL A 179 -10.28 -12.72 3.23
CA VAL A 179 -11.46 -11.96 2.77
C VAL A 179 -12.78 -12.59 3.20
N PRO A 180 -13.06 -13.90 3.02
CA PRO A 180 -14.32 -14.49 3.46
C PRO A 180 -14.52 -14.39 4.99
N THR A 181 -13.43 -14.51 5.75
CA THR A 181 -13.45 -14.39 7.21
C THR A 181 -13.69 -12.95 7.67
N ALA A 182 -13.07 -11.97 7.05
CA ALA A 182 -13.27 -10.56 7.36
C ALA A 182 -14.67 -10.07 6.90
N GLU A 183 -15.19 -10.58 5.78
CA GLU A 183 -16.59 -10.37 5.38
C GLU A 183 -17.58 -10.92 6.42
N GLU A 184 -17.29 -12.07 7.03
CA GLU A 184 -18.10 -12.64 8.11
C GLU A 184 -18.03 -11.79 9.39
N ALA A 185 -16.83 -11.35 9.78
CA ALA A 185 -16.63 -10.46 10.93
C ALA A 185 -17.38 -9.12 10.77
N VAL A 186 -17.21 -8.43 9.64
CA VAL A 186 -17.85 -7.12 9.37
C VAL A 186 -19.38 -7.24 9.22
N ARG A 187 -19.89 -8.44 8.90
CA ARG A 187 -21.33 -8.73 8.87
C ARG A 187 -21.90 -9.00 10.27
N ALA A 188 -21.10 -9.59 11.16
CA ALA A 188 -21.48 -9.83 12.56
C ALA A 188 -21.36 -8.57 13.43
N ASP A 189 -20.32 -7.75 13.21
CA ASP A 189 -20.14 -6.43 13.80
C ASP A 189 -19.65 -5.42 12.76
N ALA A 190 -20.54 -4.53 12.35
CA ALA A 190 -20.22 -3.47 11.39
C ALA A 190 -19.36 -2.35 11.98
N ALA A 191 -19.30 -2.21 13.32
CA ALA A 191 -18.54 -1.16 14.00
C ALA A 191 -17.04 -1.49 14.15
N ASN A 192 -16.61 -2.70 13.77
CA ASN A 192 -15.19 -3.06 13.71
C ASN A 192 -14.51 -2.40 12.50
N SER A 193 -14.18 -1.12 12.65
CA SER A 193 -13.60 -0.27 11.60
C SER A 193 -12.24 -0.78 11.10
N TRP A 194 -11.40 -1.33 11.98
CA TRP A 194 -10.07 -1.83 11.60
C TRP A 194 -10.14 -3.09 10.73
N VAL A 195 -10.97 -4.09 11.07
CA VAL A 195 -11.17 -5.25 10.18
C VAL A 195 -11.83 -4.82 8.86
N ALA A 196 -12.75 -3.86 8.91
CA ALA A 196 -13.40 -3.33 7.71
C ALA A 196 -12.44 -2.55 6.79
N LEU A 197 -11.50 -1.79 7.34
CA LEU A 197 -10.42 -1.12 6.60
C LEU A 197 -9.57 -2.16 5.84
N MET A 198 -9.05 -3.16 6.55
CA MET A 198 -8.17 -4.19 5.96
C MET A 198 -8.91 -5.09 4.95
N LEU A 199 -10.21 -5.33 5.16
CA LEU A 199 -11.08 -5.96 4.16
C LEU A 199 -11.20 -5.10 2.88
N GLY A 200 -11.38 -3.80 3.02
CA GLY A 200 -11.46 -2.86 1.90
C GLY A 200 -10.21 -2.88 1.02
N TRP A 201 -9.03 -2.86 1.64
CA TRP A 201 -7.75 -2.99 0.94
C TRP A 201 -7.56 -4.39 0.32
N SER A 202 -7.97 -5.45 0.99
CA SER A 202 -7.94 -6.82 0.44
C SER A 202 -8.86 -7.01 -0.77
N TYR A 203 -9.98 -6.27 -0.85
CA TYR A 203 -10.80 -6.25 -2.06
C TYR A 203 -10.07 -5.67 -3.27
N LEU A 204 -9.13 -4.73 -3.10
CA LEU A 204 -8.32 -4.24 -4.21
C LEU A 204 -7.46 -5.37 -4.79
N VAL A 205 -6.80 -6.15 -3.92
CA VAL A 205 -5.97 -7.32 -4.31
C VAL A 205 -6.80 -8.42 -4.99
N GLN A 206 -8.06 -8.59 -4.60
CA GLN A 206 -8.99 -9.48 -5.31
C GLN A 206 -9.64 -8.84 -6.56
N TYR A 207 -9.20 -7.65 -6.98
CA TYR A 207 -9.73 -6.91 -8.14
C TYR A 207 -11.22 -6.53 -8.01
N ARG A 208 -11.74 -6.49 -6.78
CA ARG A 208 -13.13 -6.18 -6.41
C ARG A 208 -13.31 -4.68 -6.11
N PHE A 209 -12.83 -3.82 -7.02
CA PHE A 209 -12.73 -2.37 -6.81
C PHE A 209 -14.06 -1.69 -6.41
N ALA A 210 -15.19 -2.15 -6.95
CA ALA A 210 -16.51 -1.62 -6.60
C ALA A 210 -16.96 -1.97 -5.17
N ASP A 211 -16.49 -3.10 -4.61
CA ASP A 211 -16.75 -3.46 -3.21
C ASP A 211 -15.81 -2.68 -2.28
N ALA A 212 -14.55 -2.46 -2.70
CA ALA A 212 -13.58 -1.61 -2.01
C ALA A 212 -14.08 -0.16 -1.88
N GLU A 213 -14.53 0.46 -2.98
CA GLU A 213 -15.09 1.83 -2.95
C GLU A 213 -16.34 1.89 -2.05
N ARG A 214 -17.26 0.92 -2.18
CA ARG A 214 -18.50 0.89 -1.40
C ARG A 214 -18.24 0.76 0.10
N LEU A 215 -17.25 -0.04 0.49
CA LEU A 215 -16.86 -0.22 1.88
C LEU A 215 -16.13 1.01 2.43
N GLY A 216 -15.15 1.55 1.70
CA GLY A 216 -14.45 2.78 2.08
C GLY A 216 -15.40 3.97 2.22
N LEU A 217 -16.34 4.15 1.29
CA LEU A 217 -17.40 5.17 1.38
C LEU A 217 -18.43 4.94 2.49
N ARG A 218 -18.53 3.72 3.05
CA ARG A 218 -19.31 3.48 4.27
C ARG A 218 -18.54 4.02 5.47
N LEU A 219 -17.28 3.59 5.60
CA LEU A 219 -16.41 3.92 6.72
C LEU A 219 -16.09 5.43 6.78
N LEU A 220 -15.92 6.11 5.64
CA LEU A 220 -15.77 7.58 5.59
C LEU A 220 -17.00 8.38 6.05
N ARG A 221 -18.16 7.75 6.27
CA ARG A 221 -19.32 8.39 6.93
C ARG A 221 -19.26 8.25 8.45
N GLU A 222 -18.47 7.29 8.94
CA GLU A 222 -18.23 7.02 10.35
C GLU A 222 -17.03 7.86 10.83
N ASP A 223 -15.92 7.85 10.09
CA ASP A 223 -14.77 8.75 10.25
C ASP A 223 -14.34 9.35 8.89
N PRO A 224 -14.68 10.63 8.59
CA PRO A 224 -14.30 11.28 7.35
C PRO A 224 -12.85 11.79 7.32
N THR A 225 -12.12 11.71 8.44
CA THR A 225 -10.75 12.22 8.59
C THR A 225 -9.67 11.16 8.52
N GLU A 226 -10.03 9.89 8.46
CA GLU A 226 -9.09 8.76 8.31
C GLU A 226 -8.47 8.73 6.90
N ASP A 227 -7.18 9.06 6.81
CA ASP A 227 -6.44 9.17 5.55
C ASP A 227 -6.31 7.83 4.82
N LEU A 228 -6.19 6.70 5.53
CA LEU A 228 -6.14 5.37 4.91
C LEU A 228 -7.46 5.01 4.20
N LEU A 229 -8.59 5.52 4.67
CA LEU A 229 -9.89 5.34 4.02
C LEU A 229 -10.07 6.27 2.82
N GLN A 230 -9.52 7.48 2.87
CA GLN A 230 -9.46 8.38 1.71
C GLN A 230 -8.60 7.77 0.60
N GLY A 231 -7.42 7.24 0.96
CA GLY A 231 -6.53 6.49 0.07
C GLY A 231 -7.22 5.28 -0.57
N LEU A 232 -7.88 4.43 0.24
CA LEU A 232 -8.66 3.29 -0.24
C LEU A 232 -9.70 3.67 -1.32
N VAL A 233 -10.51 4.70 -1.05
CA VAL A 233 -11.54 5.17 -1.99
C VAL A 233 -10.93 5.82 -3.23
N GLY A 234 -9.83 6.55 -3.08
CA GLY A 234 -9.06 7.11 -4.19
C GLY A 234 -8.54 6.02 -5.14
N THR A 235 -7.82 5.05 -4.59
CA THR A 235 -7.27 3.90 -5.33
C THR A 235 -8.37 3.07 -5.98
N ALA A 236 -9.47 2.75 -5.27
CA ALA A 236 -10.60 2.01 -5.83
C ALA A 236 -11.20 2.71 -7.06
N ARG A 237 -11.41 4.03 -7.00
CA ARG A 237 -11.94 4.84 -8.11
C ARG A 237 -10.96 4.94 -9.28
N THR A 238 -9.68 5.10 -8.99
CA THR A 238 -8.60 5.07 -9.97
C THR A 238 -8.61 3.75 -10.72
N MET A 239 -8.66 2.61 -10.02
CA MET A 239 -8.66 1.29 -10.63
C MET A 239 -9.96 1.01 -11.42
N LEU A 240 -11.12 1.46 -10.95
CA LEU A 240 -12.38 1.38 -11.73
C LEU A 240 -12.26 2.14 -13.06
N ARG A 241 -11.79 3.40 -13.03
CA ARG A 241 -11.59 4.21 -14.24
C ARG A 241 -10.56 3.60 -15.18
N ILE A 242 -9.50 3.01 -14.62
CA ILE A 242 -8.50 2.23 -15.37
C ILE A 242 -9.16 1.07 -16.12
N VAL A 243 -9.96 0.25 -15.44
CA VAL A 243 -10.65 -0.90 -16.06
C VAL A 243 -11.65 -0.45 -17.13
N GLU A 244 -12.44 0.59 -16.86
CA GLU A 244 -13.42 1.14 -17.81
C GLU A 244 -12.78 1.62 -19.11
N ASN A 245 -11.66 2.33 -19.03
CA ASN A 245 -10.94 2.86 -20.18
C ASN A 245 -10.00 1.84 -20.85
N ALA A 246 -9.44 0.89 -20.10
CA ALA A 246 -8.66 -0.22 -20.62
C ALA A 246 -9.52 -1.18 -21.49
N HIS A 247 -10.79 -1.34 -21.15
CA HIS A 247 -11.74 -2.11 -21.96
C HIS A 247 -11.95 -1.52 -23.36
N ALA A 248 -11.74 -0.21 -23.55
CA ALA A 248 -11.76 0.43 -24.87
C ALA A 248 -10.45 0.24 -25.67
N GLN A 249 -9.44 -0.43 -25.09
CA GLN A 249 -8.09 -0.63 -25.64
C GLN A 249 -7.65 -2.10 -25.62
N ASP A 250 -8.60 -3.04 -25.56
CA ASP A 250 -8.40 -4.51 -25.48
C ASP A 250 -7.50 -4.99 -24.31
N ILE A 251 -7.33 -4.17 -23.25
CA ILE A 251 -6.57 -4.56 -22.05
C ILE A 251 -7.52 -5.15 -21.01
N THR A 252 -7.19 -6.36 -20.56
CA THR A 252 -8.02 -7.14 -19.64
C THR A 252 -7.65 -6.92 -18.18
N LEU A 253 -8.53 -7.33 -17.27
CA LEU A 253 -8.21 -7.40 -15.83
C LEU A 253 -7.00 -8.28 -15.54
N GLU A 254 -6.74 -9.31 -16.36
CA GLU A 254 -5.58 -10.19 -16.21
C GLU A 254 -4.27 -9.53 -16.68
N ASP A 255 -4.33 -8.61 -17.64
CA ASP A 255 -3.20 -7.77 -18.02
C ASP A 255 -2.85 -6.77 -16.90
N ILE A 256 -3.87 -6.17 -16.28
CA ILE A 256 -3.69 -5.32 -15.09
C ILE A 256 -3.13 -6.16 -13.93
N ARG A 257 -3.62 -7.38 -13.71
CA ARG A 257 -3.09 -8.30 -12.69
C ARG A 257 -1.62 -8.63 -12.90
N ARG A 258 -1.20 -8.82 -14.15
CA ARG A 258 0.21 -9.09 -14.50
C ARG A 258 1.17 -7.95 -14.10
N THR A 259 0.68 -6.74 -13.83
CA THR A 259 1.49 -5.65 -13.28
C THR A 259 1.85 -5.84 -11.81
N GLY A 260 0.98 -6.53 -11.05
CA GLY A 260 1.06 -6.76 -9.61
C GLY A 260 1.24 -5.50 -8.72
N VAL A 261 0.95 -4.30 -9.26
CA VAL A 261 1.08 -3.02 -8.54
C VAL A 261 0.20 -2.98 -7.28
N ILE A 262 -0.94 -3.67 -7.30
CA ILE A 262 -1.90 -3.68 -6.19
C ILE A 262 -1.42 -4.59 -5.07
N GLU A 263 -0.81 -5.72 -5.41
CA GLU A 263 -0.17 -6.67 -4.52
C GLU A 263 1.03 -6.02 -3.80
N VAL A 264 1.80 -5.17 -4.48
CA VAL A 264 2.88 -4.36 -3.86
C VAL A 264 2.31 -3.37 -2.86
N GLY A 265 1.34 -2.54 -3.26
CA GLY A 265 0.74 -1.55 -2.36
C GLY A 265 0.05 -2.18 -1.15
N TRP A 266 -0.57 -3.35 -1.33
CA TRP A 266 -1.10 -4.16 -0.23
C TRP A 266 0.00 -4.68 0.68
N ARG A 267 1.10 -5.21 0.14
CA ARG A 267 2.24 -5.67 0.95
C ARG A 267 2.80 -4.52 1.78
N GLN A 268 3.11 -3.39 1.15
CA GLN A 268 3.62 -2.18 1.81
C GLN A 268 2.68 -1.72 2.95
N LEU A 269 1.38 -1.60 2.70
CA LEU A 269 0.41 -1.20 3.72
C LEU A 269 0.31 -2.23 4.87
N ARG A 270 0.27 -3.53 4.55
CA ARG A 270 0.25 -4.62 5.53
C ARG A 270 1.49 -4.56 6.42
N ASP A 271 2.65 -4.37 5.81
CA ASP A 271 3.95 -4.38 6.47
C ASP A 271 4.14 -3.13 7.35
N GLN A 272 3.64 -1.98 6.90
CA GLN A 272 3.55 -0.75 7.69
C GLN A 272 2.63 -0.91 8.91
N VAL A 273 1.42 -1.46 8.72
CA VAL A 273 0.46 -1.71 9.82
C VAL A 273 1.02 -2.71 10.86
N LEU A 274 1.94 -3.58 10.45
CA LEU A 274 2.58 -4.57 11.31
C LEU A 274 3.96 -4.13 11.85
N GLY A 275 4.48 -2.96 11.47
CA GLY A 275 5.79 -2.46 11.93
C GLY A 275 6.98 -3.27 11.40
N ILE A 276 6.84 -3.83 10.19
CA ILE A 276 7.86 -4.65 9.50
C ILE A 276 8.25 -4.08 8.14
N ASP A 277 7.79 -2.87 7.80
CA ASP A 277 8.22 -2.12 6.63
C ASP A 277 9.74 -1.81 6.64
N LEU A 278 10.24 -1.26 5.53
CA LEU A 278 11.67 -0.96 5.37
C LEU A 278 12.15 0.07 6.40
N ALA A 279 11.43 1.17 6.61
CA ALA A 279 11.73 2.16 7.65
C ALA A 279 11.85 1.54 9.06
N SER A 280 10.94 0.62 9.43
CA SER A 280 10.96 -0.11 10.70
C SER A 280 12.15 -1.07 10.78
N ALA A 281 12.47 -1.76 9.69
CA ALA A 281 13.63 -2.65 9.59
C ALA A 281 14.96 -1.87 9.75
N LEU A 282 15.06 -0.69 9.14
CA LEU A 282 16.23 0.19 9.24
C LEU A 282 16.40 0.76 10.67
N ALA A 283 15.30 1.18 11.30
CA ALA A 283 15.32 1.61 12.70
C ALA A 283 15.75 0.47 13.65
N ALA A 284 15.25 -0.76 13.44
CA ALA A 284 15.68 -1.93 14.21
C ALA A 284 17.15 -2.31 13.94
N LEU A 285 17.65 -2.10 12.72
CA LEU A 285 19.05 -2.32 12.36
C LEU A 285 19.98 -1.33 13.08
N ASP A 286 19.57 -0.07 13.27
CA ASP A 286 20.40 0.93 13.95
C ASP A 286 20.76 0.56 15.40
N ASP A 287 19.88 -0.14 16.12
CA ASP A 287 20.13 -0.59 17.49
C ASP A 287 21.18 -1.71 17.58
N VAL A 288 21.27 -2.57 16.57
CA VAL A 288 22.13 -3.78 16.58
C VAL A 288 23.31 -3.73 15.62
N MET A 289 23.35 -2.74 14.72
CA MET A 289 24.34 -2.65 13.66
C MET A 289 25.78 -2.65 14.22
N PRO A 290 26.68 -3.52 13.69
CA PRO A 290 28.09 -3.55 14.08
C PRO A 290 28.80 -2.21 13.88
N ALA A 291 29.68 -1.84 14.81
CA ALA A 291 30.47 -0.60 14.72
C ALA A 291 31.35 -0.52 13.46
N GLY A 292 31.79 -1.66 12.91
CA GLY A 292 32.54 -1.72 11.66
C GLY A 292 31.71 -1.31 10.44
N LEU A 293 30.44 -1.74 10.37
CA LEU A 293 29.49 -1.35 9.33
C LEU A 293 29.06 0.11 9.48
N ARG A 294 28.73 0.55 10.71
CA ARG A 294 28.37 1.95 10.99
C ARG A 294 29.49 2.95 10.61
N ALA A 295 30.74 2.52 10.58
CA ALA A 295 31.88 3.35 10.18
C ALA A 295 32.06 3.47 8.65
N THR A 296 31.41 2.64 7.82
CA THR A 296 31.51 2.70 6.35
C THR A 296 30.35 3.45 5.70
N LEU A 297 29.23 3.57 6.42
CA LEU A 297 28.03 4.31 6.01
C LEU A 297 28.27 5.82 6.02
N ARG A 298 27.73 6.51 5.00
CA ARG A 298 27.73 7.99 4.94
C ARG A 298 26.49 8.53 5.66
N PRO A 299 26.50 9.74 6.23
CA PRO A 299 25.28 10.35 6.77
C PRO A 299 24.15 10.37 5.73
N GLY A 300 22.91 10.11 6.14
CA GLY A 300 21.74 10.25 5.27
C GLY A 300 21.58 11.67 4.73
N ALA A 301 20.93 11.79 3.58
CA ALA A 301 20.63 13.06 2.92
C ALA A 301 19.12 13.28 2.85
N SER A 302 18.67 14.53 2.91
CA SER A 302 17.28 14.81 2.52
C SER A 302 17.17 14.73 1.01
N ILE A 303 16.21 13.97 0.49
CA ILE A 303 15.93 13.89 -0.95
C ILE A 303 15.61 15.27 -1.55
N SER A 304 15.08 16.19 -0.74
CA SER A 304 14.85 17.59 -1.13
C SER A 304 16.14 18.38 -1.44
N ASP A 305 17.29 17.92 -0.93
CA ASP A 305 18.61 18.53 -1.13
C ASP A 305 19.43 17.82 -2.22
N VAL A 306 18.93 16.72 -2.81
CA VAL A 306 19.60 15.96 -3.87
C VAL A 306 19.15 16.51 -5.25
N PRO A 307 20.06 17.08 -6.07
CA PRO A 307 19.75 17.37 -7.47
C PRO A 307 19.41 16.09 -8.21
N GLU A 308 18.49 16.14 -9.17
CA GLU A 308 18.08 14.95 -9.93
C GLU A 308 17.51 13.82 -9.02
N SER A 309 16.95 14.19 -7.85
CA SER A 309 16.20 13.29 -6.95
C SER A 309 15.14 12.44 -7.63
N ASP A 310 14.65 12.93 -8.77
CA ASP A 310 13.59 12.35 -9.57
C ASP A 310 14.06 11.05 -10.25
N GLU A 311 15.37 10.89 -10.47
CA GLU A 311 16.04 9.68 -10.98
C GLU A 311 16.33 8.63 -9.89
N LEU A 312 15.99 8.92 -8.63
CA LEU A 312 16.07 7.95 -7.52
C LEU A 312 14.77 7.14 -7.44
N GLY A 313 14.91 5.83 -7.24
CA GLY A 313 13.79 4.93 -7.04
C GLY A 313 12.98 5.22 -5.76
N SER A 314 11.65 5.20 -5.86
CA SER A 314 10.71 5.52 -4.78
C SER A 314 10.21 4.32 -3.97
N VAL A 315 10.65 3.09 -4.27
CA VAL A 315 10.21 1.86 -3.58
C VAL A 315 11.16 1.48 -2.44
N ALA A 316 12.47 1.68 -2.62
CA ALA A 316 13.47 1.39 -1.60
C ALA A 316 14.65 2.38 -1.58
N ALA A 317 15.07 2.91 -2.74
CA ALA A 317 16.25 3.78 -2.79
C ALA A 317 16.05 5.07 -1.97
N GLU A 318 14.87 5.70 -2.05
CA GLU A 318 14.51 6.89 -1.26
C GLU A 318 14.71 6.68 0.26
N GLU A 319 14.10 5.66 0.84
CA GLU A 319 14.21 5.36 2.29
C GLU A 319 15.65 5.03 2.70
N LEU A 320 16.37 4.26 1.88
CA LEU A 320 17.78 3.93 2.14
C LEU A 320 18.66 5.17 2.15
N MET A 321 18.46 6.13 1.24
CA MET A 321 19.27 7.36 1.17
C MET A 321 18.93 8.34 2.31
N ALA A 322 17.66 8.37 2.74
CA ALA A 322 17.23 9.12 3.92
C ALA A 322 17.90 8.61 5.21
N TRP A 323 18.12 7.29 5.31
CA TRP A 323 18.87 6.65 6.39
C TRP A 323 20.38 6.90 6.26
N HIS A 324 20.99 6.47 5.15
CA HIS A 324 22.42 6.61 4.86
C HIS A 324 22.70 6.72 3.35
N ASP A 325 23.38 7.79 2.91
CA ASP A 325 23.80 8.02 1.51
C ASP A 325 24.92 7.06 1.06
N GLY A 326 24.59 5.77 0.99
CA GLY A 326 25.49 4.73 0.55
C GLY A 326 26.67 4.45 1.49
N GLN A 327 27.68 3.79 0.91
CA GLN A 327 28.91 3.38 1.59
C GLN A 327 30.17 3.81 0.81
N GLN A 328 31.35 3.61 1.40
CA GLN A 328 32.62 3.80 0.69
C GLN A 328 32.87 2.63 -0.30
N PRO A 329 33.37 2.89 -1.52
CA PRO A 329 33.77 1.83 -2.44
C PRO A 329 34.75 0.84 -1.81
N GLY A 330 34.51 -0.45 -2.05
CA GLY A 330 35.25 -1.58 -1.47
C GLY A 330 34.87 -1.96 -0.04
N SER A 331 33.87 -1.31 0.59
CA SER A 331 33.52 -1.58 2.00
C SER A 331 32.48 -2.67 2.23
N GLY A 332 31.91 -3.28 1.19
CA GLY A 332 30.74 -4.17 1.33
C GLY A 332 30.97 -5.43 2.18
N ALA A 333 32.23 -5.86 2.35
CA ALA A 333 32.59 -6.90 3.31
C ALA A 333 32.21 -6.58 4.77
N ALA A 334 31.92 -5.31 5.11
CA ALA A 334 31.47 -4.88 6.43
C ALA A 334 30.10 -5.44 6.83
N TRP A 335 29.27 -5.88 5.88
CA TRP A 335 28.02 -6.59 6.15
C TRP A 335 28.23 -8.04 6.62
N GLY A 336 29.44 -8.60 6.49
CA GLY A 336 29.73 -10.00 6.86
C GLY A 336 29.19 -11.06 5.88
N LEU A 337 28.69 -10.63 4.71
CA LEU A 337 28.12 -11.50 3.69
C LEU A 337 29.19 -12.21 2.84
N ALA A 338 28.78 -13.27 2.15
CA ALA A 338 29.66 -14.05 1.28
C ALA A 338 30.11 -13.29 0.01
N GLU A 339 29.28 -12.36 -0.48
CA GLU A 339 29.60 -11.45 -1.59
C GLU A 339 29.62 -10.00 -1.05
N PRO A 340 30.62 -9.17 -1.45
CA PRO A 340 30.92 -7.90 -0.79
C PRO A 340 30.04 -6.74 -1.30
N PHE A 341 28.72 -6.91 -1.28
CA PHE A 341 27.78 -5.84 -1.65
C PHE A 341 27.83 -4.68 -0.66
N ARG A 342 27.85 -3.45 -1.17
CA ARG A 342 27.73 -2.21 -0.40
C ARG A 342 26.54 -1.39 -0.89
N LEU A 343 25.99 -0.53 -0.04
CA LEU A 343 24.99 0.45 -0.48
C LEU A 343 25.61 1.41 -1.51
N MET A 344 24.89 1.67 -2.59
CA MET A 344 25.20 2.77 -3.51
C MET A 344 24.78 4.10 -2.88
N SER A 345 25.49 5.18 -3.20
CA SER A 345 25.06 6.55 -2.85
C SER A 345 24.19 7.14 -3.96
N ALA A 346 23.39 8.16 -3.65
CA ALA A 346 22.48 8.79 -4.61
C ALA A 346 23.23 9.26 -5.87
N ALA A 347 24.42 9.82 -5.70
CA ALA A 347 25.28 10.25 -6.82
C ALA A 347 25.80 9.10 -7.69
N GLU A 348 25.90 7.87 -7.16
CA GLU A 348 26.27 6.68 -7.94
C GLU A 348 25.05 6.09 -8.68
N ILE A 349 23.85 6.18 -8.08
CA ILE A 349 22.60 5.78 -8.72
C ILE A 349 22.30 6.70 -9.91
N ILE A 350 22.28 8.01 -9.71
CA ILE A 350 22.06 9.04 -10.74
C ILE A 350 23.08 8.89 -11.89
N ALA A 351 24.37 8.77 -11.57
CA ALA A 351 25.40 8.64 -12.61
C ALA A 351 25.25 7.37 -13.47
N MET A 352 24.79 6.27 -12.87
CA MET A 352 24.53 5.00 -13.57
C MET A 352 23.22 5.06 -14.38
N SER A 353 22.16 5.69 -13.85
CA SER A 353 20.92 5.97 -14.60
C SER A 353 21.21 6.78 -15.87
N ALA A 354 21.95 7.88 -15.74
CA ALA A 354 22.36 8.71 -16.88
C ALA A 354 23.29 7.99 -17.88
N GLU A 355 24.09 7.01 -17.44
CA GLU A 355 24.89 6.17 -18.35
C GLU A 355 24.01 5.20 -19.15
N ILE A 356 23.04 4.55 -18.49
CA ILE A 356 22.06 3.65 -19.12
C ILE A 356 21.20 4.41 -20.13
N GLU A 357 20.68 5.59 -19.78
CA GLU A 357 19.87 6.42 -20.68
C GLU A 357 20.67 6.93 -21.90
N ALA A 358 21.97 7.18 -21.74
CA ALA A 358 22.83 7.66 -22.83
C ALA A 358 23.17 6.59 -23.88
N ASP A 359 23.27 5.30 -23.49
CA ASP A 359 23.47 4.18 -24.43
C ASP A 359 22.78 2.88 -23.98
N PRO A 360 21.43 2.77 -24.12
CA PRO A 360 20.68 1.57 -23.72
C PRO A 360 21.16 0.30 -24.44
N ALA A 361 21.76 0.43 -25.63
CA ALA A 361 22.30 -0.70 -26.38
C ALA A 361 23.60 -1.28 -25.80
N ALA A 362 24.34 -0.50 -25.01
CA ALA A 362 25.49 -0.97 -24.21
C ALA A 362 25.06 -1.61 -22.88
N HIS A 363 23.81 -1.37 -22.44
CA HIS A 363 23.27 -1.81 -21.15
C HIS A 363 22.07 -2.80 -21.31
N PRO A 364 22.21 -3.92 -22.06
CA PRO A 364 21.10 -4.83 -22.37
C PRO A 364 20.51 -5.55 -21.15
N ASP A 365 21.22 -5.56 -20.02
CA ASP A 365 20.76 -6.10 -18.74
C ASP A 365 19.79 -5.14 -18.00
N TRP A 366 19.60 -3.92 -18.50
CA TRP A 366 18.73 -2.88 -17.93
C TRP A 366 17.60 -2.54 -18.92
N PRO A 367 16.59 -3.43 -19.07
CA PRO A 367 15.59 -3.29 -20.12
C PRO A 367 14.60 -2.15 -19.84
N GLU A 368 14.38 -1.29 -20.83
CA GLU A 368 13.45 -0.13 -20.80
C GLU A 368 11.99 -0.49 -20.42
N ASN A 369 11.61 -1.77 -20.51
CA ASN A 369 10.25 -2.26 -20.26
C ASN A 369 10.06 -2.89 -18.87
N GLU A 370 10.99 -2.68 -17.95
CA GLU A 370 10.98 -3.14 -16.56
C GLU A 370 11.11 -1.95 -15.59
N VAL A 371 10.42 -2.00 -14.46
CA VAL A 371 10.64 -1.07 -13.35
C VAL A 371 11.66 -1.69 -12.40
N TRP A 372 12.76 -0.98 -12.16
CA TRP A 372 13.87 -1.45 -11.33
C TRP A 372 14.52 -0.30 -10.54
N GLU A 373 15.07 -0.61 -9.37
CA GLU A 373 15.82 0.33 -8.52
C GLU A 373 17.12 -0.31 -8.04
N GLN A 374 18.25 0.25 -8.43
CA GLN A 374 19.57 -0.21 -8.00
C GLN A 374 19.91 0.35 -6.62
N VAL A 375 20.12 -0.54 -5.64
CA VAL A 375 20.33 -0.16 -4.23
C VAL A 375 21.70 -0.56 -3.69
N MET A 376 22.33 -1.60 -4.26
CA MET A 376 23.67 -2.05 -3.85
C MET A 376 24.52 -2.49 -5.03
N THR A 377 25.84 -2.42 -4.89
CA THR A 377 26.83 -2.93 -5.86
C THR A 377 27.94 -3.72 -5.16
N ASP A 378 28.56 -4.67 -5.85
CA ASP A 378 29.75 -5.40 -5.38
C ASP A 378 31.08 -4.75 -5.83
N ASP A 379 31.03 -3.59 -6.48
CA ASP A 379 32.15 -2.88 -7.13
C ASP A 379 32.87 -3.68 -8.24
N ALA A 380 32.37 -4.88 -8.60
CA ALA A 380 32.89 -5.73 -9.67
C ALA A 380 31.95 -5.84 -10.89
N GLY A 381 30.76 -5.24 -10.80
CA GLY A 381 29.77 -5.14 -11.89
C GLY A 381 28.48 -5.94 -11.64
N ALA A 382 28.28 -6.48 -10.44
CA ALA A 382 26.99 -7.00 -10.00
C ALA A 382 26.25 -5.97 -9.14
N TYR A 383 24.92 -6.03 -9.18
CA TYR A 383 24.04 -5.11 -8.46
C TYR A 383 22.96 -5.89 -7.70
N LEU A 384 22.55 -5.39 -6.53
CA LEU A 384 21.25 -5.75 -5.97
C LEU A 384 20.24 -4.70 -6.41
N VAL A 385 19.15 -5.19 -6.98
CA VAL A 385 18.15 -4.43 -7.68
C VAL A 385 16.79 -4.82 -7.13
N VAL A 386 15.99 -3.84 -6.74
CA VAL A 386 14.56 -4.04 -6.45
C VAL A 386 13.84 -3.99 -7.79
N VAL A 387 13.24 -5.10 -8.22
CA VAL A 387 12.53 -5.21 -9.50
C VAL A 387 11.01 -5.16 -9.30
N ALA A 388 10.26 -5.34 -10.39
CA ALA A 388 8.81 -5.48 -10.35
C ALA A 388 8.35 -6.42 -9.21
N LEU A 389 7.23 -6.05 -8.58
CA LEU A 389 6.72 -6.66 -7.34
C LEU A 389 7.54 -6.41 -6.07
N GLY A 390 8.54 -5.51 -6.12
CA GLY A 390 9.36 -5.11 -4.97
C GLY A 390 10.38 -6.17 -4.54
N ALA A 391 10.56 -7.24 -5.32
CA ALA A 391 11.48 -8.32 -5.01
C ALA A 391 12.93 -7.85 -5.14
N LEU A 392 13.78 -8.25 -4.17
CA LEU A 392 15.21 -7.97 -4.24
C LEU A 392 15.90 -9.11 -5.00
N VAL A 393 16.42 -8.78 -6.17
CA VAL A 393 17.18 -9.70 -7.02
C VAL A 393 18.61 -9.21 -7.21
N LYS A 394 19.44 -10.11 -7.70
CA LYS A 394 20.84 -9.87 -7.97
C LYS A 394 21.12 -9.99 -9.45
N ARG A 395 21.47 -8.86 -10.06
CA ARG A 395 21.68 -8.70 -11.49
C ARG A 395 23.18 -8.74 -11.81
N ARG A 396 23.55 -9.49 -12.86
CA ARG A 396 24.93 -9.63 -13.37
C ARG A 396 24.89 -9.58 -14.91
N PRO A 397 25.84 -8.89 -15.58
CA PRO A 397 25.86 -8.82 -17.04
C PRO A 397 25.87 -10.19 -17.73
N GLY A 398 24.90 -10.42 -18.62
CA GLY A 398 24.75 -11.66 -19.38
C GLY A 398 24.27 -12.89 -18.60
N HIS A 399 23.77 -12.70 -17.37
CA HIS A 399 23.18 -13.74 -16.53
C HIS A 399 21.72 -13.40 -16.17
N PRO A 400 20.84 -14.41 -15.98
CA PRO A 400 19.52 -14.17 -15.43
C PRO A 400 19.62 -13.69 -13.97
N ASP A 401 18.64 -12.90 -13.53
CA ASP A 401 18.55 -12.44 -12.16
C ASP A 401 18.47 -13.60 -11.15
N GLU A 402 19.26 -13.50 -10.08
CA GLU A 402 19.26 -14.45 -8.97
C GLU A 402 18.41 -13.87 -7.81
N PRO A 403 17.32 -14.52 -7.36
CA PRO A 403 16.53 -14.03 -6.23
C PRO A 403 17.37 -13.95 -4.93
N VAL A 404 17.24 -12.84 -4.20
CA VAL A 404 17.95 -12.61 -2.93
C VAL A 404 16.99 -12.55 -1.74
N ALA A 405 15.89 -11.79 -1.85
CA ALA A 405 14.86 -11.69 -0.82
C ALA A 405 13.50 -11.29 -1.44
N GLU A 406 12.40 -11.53 -0.72
CA GLU A 406 11.06 -11.12 -1.15
C GLU A 406 10.88 -9.59 -1.20
N SER A 407 11.68 -8.85 -0.44
CA SER A 407 11.77 -7.39 -0.48
C SER A 407 13.10 -6.86 0.08
N MET A 408 13.36 -5.56 -0.08
CA MET A 408 14.47 -4.90 0.62
C MET A 408 14.28 -4.87 2.14
N ALA A 409 13.04 -4.73 2.62
CA ALA A 409 12.72 -4.79 4.05
C ALA A 409 13.09 -6.17 4.63
N ASP A 410 12.75 -7.26 3.92
CA ASP A 410 13.10 -8.62 4.33
C ASP A 410 14.61 -8.84 4.42
N TRP A 411 15.36 -8.33 3.43
CA TRP A 411 16.82 -8.42 3.45
C TRP A 411 17.44 -7.67 4.62
N ILE A 412 16.87 -6.53 5.02
CA ILE A 412 17.29 -5.78 6.22
C ILE A 412 16.92 -6.52 7.49
N TRP A 413 15.69 -7.06 7.62
CA TRP A 413 15.28 -7.86 8.79
C TRP A 413 16.15 -9.09 8.99
N ASP A 414 16.57 -9.76 7.91
CA ASP A 414 17.54 -10.85 8.00
C ASP A 414 18.88 -10.38 8.61
N ARG A 415 19.34 -9.15 8.29
CA ARG A 415 20.55 -8.56 8.91
C ARG A 415 20.32 -8.16 10.36
N VAL A 416 19.13 -7.66 10.73
CA VAL A 416 18.75 -7.42 12.12
C VAL A 416 18.90 -8.73 12.93
N ALA A 417 18.34 -9.83 12.41
CA ALA A 417 18.44 -11.15 13.04
C ALA A 417 19.89 -11.67 13.12
N ASP A 418 20.65 -11.59 12.02
CA ASP A 418 22.07 -12.00 11.95
C ASP A 418 22.96 -11.24 12.96
N PHE A 419 22.66 -9.97 13.21
CA PHE A 419 23.36 -9.14 14.20
C PHE A 419 22.84 -9.29 15.63
N GLY A 420 21.87 -10.18 15.87
CA GLY A 420 21.33 -10.51 17.19
C GLY A 420 20.17 -9.63 17.66
N GLY A 421 19.55 -8.88 16.75
CA GLY A 421 18.28 -8.19 16.97
C GLY A 421 17.08 -9.15 16.95
N ARG A 422 15.91 -8.60 17.25
CA ARG A 422 14.63 -9.33 17.20
C ARG A 422 14.03 -9.16 15.81
N ASP A 423 13.80 -10.25 15.10
CA ASP A 423 12.95 -10.26 13.90
C ASP A 423 11.50 -10.19 14.35
N LEU A 424 10.73 -9.22 13.85
CA LEU A 424 9.33 -9.01 14.19
C LEU A 424 8.37 -9.74 13.23
N ARG A 425 8.89 -10.30 12.13
CA ARG A 425 8.10 -10.99 11.11
C ARG A 425 7.60 -12.36 11.63
N PRO A 426 6.41 -12.82 11.21
CA PRO A 426 6.02 -14.22 11.32
C PRO A 426 7.10 -15.13 10.72
N ALA A 427 7.38 -16.26 11.36
CA ALA A 427 8.33 -17.23 10.81
C ALA A 427 7.87 -17.69 9.41
N PRO A 428 8.76 -17.89 8.42
CA PRO A 428 8.36 -18.25 7.06
C PRO A 428 7.45 -19.47 7.00
N ARG A 429 6.52 -19.47 6.03
CA ARG A 429 5.65 -20.63 5.77
C ARG A 429 6.51 -21.86 5.47
N GLN A 430 6.33 -22.91 6.25
CA GLN A 430 6.83 -24.23 5.87
C GLN A 430 6.11 -24.65 4.59
N THR A 431 6.88 -24.88 3.52
CA THR A 431 6.41 -25.07 2.13
C THR A 431 5.67 -23.90 1.48
N GLU A 432 6.43 -22.99 0.89
CA GLU A 432 6.06 -22.37 -0.40
C GLU A 432 7.31 -22.20 -1.26
N THR A 433 7.61 -23.19 -2.11
CA THR A 433 8.46 -22.95 -3.28
C THR A 433 7.68 -22.03 -4.21
N LEU A 434 8.16 -20.80 -4.38
CA LEU A 434 7.61 -19.84 -5.34
C LEU A 434 7.36 -20.52 -6.70
N PRO A 435 6.22 -20.26 -7.36
CA PRO A 435 5.99 -20.76 -8.71
C PRO A 435 6.95 -20.06 -9.68
N THR A 436 8.04 -20.74 -10.04
CA THR A 436 9.04 -20.28 -11.02
C THR A 436 8.51 -20.17 -12.46
N ASP A 437 7.29 -20.63 -12.71
CA ASP A 437 6.67 -20.69 -14.03
C ASP A 437 5.47 -19.74 -14.14
N LEU A 438 5.71 -18.43 -14.28
CA LEU A 438 4.74 -17.55 -14.93
C LEU A 438 4.81 -17.83 -16.44
N PRO A 439 3.75 -18.40 -17.06
CA PRO A 439 3.80 -18.71 -18.48
C PRO A 439 3.83 -17.44 -19.33
N ALA A 440 4.71 -17.41 -20.32
CA ALA A 440 4.71 -16.37 -21.36
C ALA A 440 3.44 -16.50 -22.23
N VAL A 441 2.36 -15.85 -21.81
CA VAL A 441 1.11 -15.73 -22.59
C VAL A 441 1.30 -14.65 -23.67
N PRO A 442 0.94 -14.91 -24.94
CA PRO A 442 0.96 -13.87 -25.97
C PRO A 442 -0.09 -12.80 -25.67
N GLY A 443 0.36 -11.61 -25.29
CA GLY A 443 -0.47 -10.47 -24.92
C GLY A 443 0.34 -9.18 -24.86
N THR A 444 -0.35 -8.05 -24.72
CA THR A 444 0.23 -6.70 -24.70
C THR A 444 1.39 -6.59 -23.71
N SER A 445 2.47 -5.91 -24.11
CA SER A 445 3.65 -5.71 -23.25
C SER A 445 3.28 -4.98 -21.95
N LEU A 446 4.01 -5.25 -20.87
CA LEU A 446 3.81 -4.61 -19.56
C LEU A 446 3.79 -3.08 -19.68
N ALA A 447 4.71 -2.51 -20.46
CA ALA A 447 4.74 -1.07 -20.79
C ALA A 447 3.47 -0.57 -21.51
N GLY A 448 2.86 -1.36 -22.39
CA GLY A 448 1.59 -1.01 -23.05
C GLY A 448 0.38 -1.02 -22.10
N VAL A 449 0.36 -1.96 -21.14
CA VAL A 449 -0.64 -1.99 -20.07
C VAL A 449 -0.52 -0.74 -19.19
N ILE A 450 0.70 -0.44 -18.72
CA ILE A 450 1.00 0.74 -17.90
C ILE A 450 0.65 2.04 -18.64
N THR A 451 1.00 2.16 -19.93
CA THR A 451 0.65 3.32 -20.78
C THR A 451 -0.87 3.54 -20.85
N THR A 452 -1.64 2.46 -20.92
CA THR A 452 -3.11 2.54 -20.94
C THR A 452 -3.70 2.90 -19.57
N MET A 453 -3.10 2.43 -18.48
CA MET A 453 -3.45 2.85 -17.12
C MET A 453 -3.24 4.38 -16.95
N TYR A 454 -2.18 4.94 -17.52
CA TYR A 454 -1.97 6.40 -17.56
C TYR A 454 -3.00 7.14 -18.41
N ALA A 455 -3.27 6.68 -19.64
CA ALA A 455 -4.29 7.29 -20.51
C ALA A 455 -5.68 7.27 -19.86
N ALA A 456 -6.00 6.20 -19.14
CA ALA A 456 -7.26 6.02 -18.43
C ALA A 456 -7.46 6.97 -17.25
N LEU A 457 -6.40 7.48 -16.63
CA LEU A 457 -6.50 8.35 -15.46
C LEU A 457 -7.06 9.74 -15.79
N GLY A 458 -7.01 10.17 -17.06
CA GLY A 458 -7.51 11.47 -17.51
C GLY A 458 -6.70 12.66 -16.99
N ALA A 459 -5.49 12.40 -16.49
CA ALA A 459 -4.60 13.43 -15.98
C ALA A 459 -4.05 14.28 -17.14
N SER A 460 -4.21 15.59 -17.05
CA SER A 460 -3.42 16.52 -17.86
C SER A 460 -1.94 16.35 -17.52
N GLU A 461 -1.07 16.50 -18.52
CA GLU A 461 0.41 16.44 -18.45
C GLU A 461 1.07 17.48 -17.50
N ARG A 462 0.24 18.21 -16.73
CA ARG A 462 0.62 19.29 -15.80
C ARG A 462 0.01 19.13 -14.39
N SER A 463 -0.67 18.02 -14.11
CA SER A 463 -1.22 17.74 -12.77
C SER A 463 -0.14 17.27 -11.80
N ALA A 464 -0.30 17.50 -10.49
CA ALA A 464 0.70 17.09 -9.49
C ALA A 464 1.01 15.58 -9.48
N PRO A 465 0.02 14.65 -9.56
CA PRO A 465 0.32 13.22 -9.67
C PRO A 465 1.03 12.85 -10.99
N TYR A 466 0.74 13.56 -12.10
CA TYR A 466 1.48 13.37 -13.34
C TYR A 466 2.90 13.93 -13.26
N ALA A 467 3.13 15.02 -12.50
CA ALA A 467 4.47 15.51 -12.23
C ALA A 467 5.24 14.49 -11.39
N GLU A 468 4.65 14.01 -10.30
CA GLU A 468 5.19 12.98 -9.40
C GLU A 468 5.50 11.65 -10.13
N LEU A 469 4.64 11.21 -11.06
CA LEU A 469 4.91 10.05 -11.93
C LEU A 469 5.89 10.35 -13.07
N ARG A 470 5.99 11.60 -13.55
CA ARG A 470 6.99 12.00 -14.57
C ARG A 470 8.38 12.17 -13.97
N ARG A 471 8.49 12.42 -12.66
CA ARG A 471 9.76 12.33 -11.94
C ARG A 471 10.36 10.94 -12.09
N LEU A 472 9.55 9.92 -11.78
CA LEU A 472 9.91 8.51 -11.88
C LEU A 472 10.22 8.02 -13.32
N PHE A 473 9.88 8.80 -14.36
CA PHE A 473 10.08 8.45 -15.77
C PHE A 473 10.34 9.72 -16.63
N PRO A 474 11.56 10.32 -16.57
CA PRO A 474 11.81 11.68 -17.05
C PRO A 474 11.56 11.89 -18.55
N ASP A 475 11.87 10.92 -19.41
CA ASP A 475 11.96 11.09 -20.87
C ASP A 475 10.72 10.68 -21.70
N ALA A 476 9.58 10.41 -21.06
CA ALA A 476 8.34 10.11 -21.77
C ALA A 476 7.70 11.36 -22.43
N THR A 477 8.04 11.66 -23.70
CA THR A 477 7.31 12.69 -24.49
C THR A 477 6.01 12.16 -25.08
N VAL A 478 4.90 12.38 -24.37
CA VAL A 478 3.54 12.39 -24.94
C VAL A 478 3.06 13.85 -25.06
N ARG A 479 2.11 14.11 -25.98
CA ARG A 479 1.39 15.38 -26.11
C ARG A 479 -0.10 15.15 -26.32
N HIS A 480 -0.94 15.59 -25.39
CA HIS A 480 -2.40 15.56 -25.50
C HIS A 480 -3.01 16.95 -25.70
N SER A 481 -4.12 16.98 -26.45
CA SER A 481 -4.93 18.18 -26.73
C SER A 481 -6.41 17.89 -26.45
N ALA A 482 -7.07 18.82 -25.76
CA ALA A 482 -8.52 18.99 -25.71
C ALA A 482 -8.79 20.52 -25.65
N LEU A 483 -9.86 20.98 -26.31
CA LEU A 483 -9.84 22.31 -26.94
C LEU A 483 -10.41 23.46 -26.10
N ASP A 484 -9.60 24.49 -25.90
CA ASP A 484 -9.99 25.91 -25.94
C ASP A 484 -8.73 26.76 -26.28
N PRO A 485 -8.83 28.07 -26.56
CA PRO A 485 -8.26 28.65 -27.78
C PRO A 485 -6.73 28.64 -27.86
N VAL A 486 -6.23 28.10 -28.96
CA VAL A 486 -4.88 28.37 -29.48
C VAL A 486 -4.94 29.71 -30.25
N ASP A 487 -3.82 30.44 -30.29
CA ASP A 487 -3.65 31.57 -31.20
C ASP A 487 -3.97 31.16 -32.65
N SER A 488 -4.50 32.12 -33.43
CA SER A 488 -4.93 31.95 -34.82
C SER A 488 -4.01 31.03 -35.63
N SER A 489 -4.56 29.91 -36.12
CA SER A 489 -3.87 29.06 -37.06
C SER A 489 -3.42 29.88 -38.29
N PRO A 490 -2.19 29.69 -38.82
CA PRO A 490 -1.76 30.36 -40.05
C PRO A 490 -2.60 30.01 -41.28
N ASP A 491 -3.49 29.02 -41.18
CA ASP A 491 -4.34 28.51 -42.25
C ASP A 491 -5.79 29.03 -42.21
N GLY A 492 -6.16 29.90 -41.25
CA GLY A 492 -7.43 30.67 -41.27
C GLY A 492 -8.73 29.91 -40.94
N VAL A 493 -8.65 28.71 -40.37
CA VAL A 493 -9.80 27.89 -39.96
C VAL A 493 -9.61 27.40 -38.52
N ASP A 494 -10.56 27.73 -37.64
CA ASP A 494 -10.57 27.33 -36.24
C ASP A 494 -11.80 26.45 -35.91
N ILE A 495 -11.57 25.35 -35.20
CA ILE A 495 -12.57 24.32 -34.89
C ILE A 495 -12.52 24.01 -33.39
N ALA A 496 -13.68 24.00 -32.72
CA ALA A 496 -13.79 23.64 -31.31
C ALA A 496 -14.64 22.36 -31.11
N LEU A 497 -14.07 21.36 -30.43
CA LEU A 497 -14.75 20.12 -30.01
C LEU A 497 -14.89 20.09 -28.49
N LEU A 498 -16.05 19.64 -28.01
CA LEU A 498 -16.31 19.31 -26.61
C LEU A 498 -17.00 17.94 -26.56
N ASP A 499 -16.55 17.04 -25.69
CA ASP A 499 -17.08 15.67 -25.53
C ASP A 499 -17.16 14.88 -26.87
N GLY A 500 -16.19 15.08 -27.77
CA GLY A 500 -16.13 14.44 -29.08
C GLY A 500 -17.12 14.99 -30.13
N LEU A 501 -17.86 16.06 -29.83
CA LEU A 501 -18.78 16.73 -30.74
C LEU A 501 -18.27 18.13 -31.10
N VAL A 502 -18.34 18.51 -32.38
CA VAL A 502 -18.05 19.90 -32.78
C VAL A 502 -19.16 20.80 -32.29
N LYS A 503 -18.78 21.84 -31.55
CA LYS A 503 -19.73 22.85 -31.07
C LYS A 503 -19.74 24.10 -31.96
N LYS A 504 -18.58 24.45 -32.52
CA LYS A 504 -18.37 25.72 -33.25
C LYS A 504 -17.27 25.55 -34.30
N ILE A 505 -17.48 26.18 -35.46
CA ILE A 505 -16.46 26.40 -36.48
C ILE A 505 -16.43 27.90 -36.82
N THR A 506 -15.23 28.48 -36.89
CA THR A 506 -14.99 29.85 -37.35
C THR A 506 -14.09 29.80 -38.58
N VAL A 507 -14.47 30.52 -39.64
CA VAL A 507 -13.76 30.53 -40.93
C VAL A 507 -13.47 31.97 -41.32
N ASP A 508 -12.20 32.27 -41.60
CA ASP A 508 -11.79 33.56 -42.16
C ASP A 508 -11.69 33.46 -43.70
N VAL A 509 -12.60 34.16 -44.38
CA VAL A 509 -12.80 34.09 -45.83
C VAL A 509 -11.74 34.91 -46.60
N ALA A 510 -10.93 35.74 -45.93
CA ALA A 510 -9.85 36.47 -46.57
C ALA A 510 -8.60 35.60 -46.85
N LEU A 511 -8.37 34.55 -46.06
CA LEU A 511 -7.21 33.65 -46.20
C LEU A 511 -7.48 32.47 -47.15
N CYS A 512 -8.74 32.18 -47.45
CA CYS A 512 -9.21 31.14 -48.37
C CYS A 512 -10.58 31.55 -48.95
N PRO A 513 -10.87 31.54 -50.28
CA PRO A 513 -10.16 30.83 -51.35
C PRO A 513 -9.68 31.86 -52.44
N SER A 514 -9.42 31.55 -53.71
CA SER A 514 -9.62 30.32 -54.49
C SER A 514 -8.85 29.10 -53.98
N ALA A 515 -7.79 29.22 -53.17
CA ALA A 515 -6.65 30.11 -53.42
C ALA A 515 -5.57 29.30 -54.20
N GLY A 516 -5.99 28.71 -55.33
CA GLY A 516 -5.20 27.81 -56.19
C GLY A 516 -4.88 26.43 -55.59
N ARG A 517 -4.42 26.42 -54.34
CA ARG A 517 -4.28 25.27 -53.45
C ARG A 517 -4.70 25.73 -52.06
N VAL A 518 -5.95 25.46 -51.71
CA VAL A 518 -6.44 25.60 -50.34
C VAL A 518 -6.76 24.21 -49.81
N ILE A 519 -6.20 23.93 -48.64
CA ILE A 519 -6.52 22.75 -47.85
C ILE A 519 -7.85 23.04 -47.16
N SER A 520 -8.95 22.67 -47.80
CA SER A 520 -10.26 22.64 -47.16
C SER A 520 -11.12 21.56 -47.82
N GLY A 521 -10.65 20.31 -47.72
CA GLY A 521 -11.39 19.14 -48.18
C GLY A 521 -12.58 18.80 -47.28
N LEU A 522 -13.48 19.75 -47.06
CA LEU A 522 -14.86 19.46 -46.69
C LEU A 522 -15.56 19.16 -48.00
N ASP A 523 -15.46 17.90 -48.44
CA ASP A 523 -16.14 17.37 -49.62
C ASP A 523 -17.62 17.13 -49.28
N LEU A 524 -18.50 17.50 -50.21
CA LEU A 524 -19.93 17.73 -49.99
C LEU A 524 -20.79 16.97 -51.00
N ASP A 525 -20.42 15.71 -51.25
CA ASP A 525 -21.16 14.76 -52.11
C ASP A 525 -21.51 15.35 -53.50
N GLY A 526 -20.58 16.12 -54.07
CA GLY A 526 -20.70 16.70 -55.41
C GLY A 526 -21.62 17.92 -55.57
N GLN A 527 -22.04 18.58 -54.49
CA GLN A 527 -22.85 19.80 -54.56
C GLN A 527 -21.98 21.06 -54.80
N HIS A 528 -22.10 21.68 -55.97
CA HIS A 528 -21.48 22.99 -56.26
C HIS A 528 -22.40 24.15 -55.86
N GLY A 529 -22.18 24.74 -54.69
CA GLY A 529 -22.92 25.90 -54.18
C GLY A 529 -22.11 26.75 -53.21
N THR A 530 -22.67 27.85 -52.71
CA THR A 530 -22.03 28.68 -51.68
C THR A 530 -22.02 27.96 -50.33
N VAL A 531 -20.90 28.05 -49.61
CA VAL A 531 -20.66 27.33 -48.34
C VAL A 531 -21.78 27.63 -47.33
N ASP A 532 -22.16 28.90 -47.15
CA ASP A 532 -23.31 29.35 -46.35
C ASP A 532 -24.59 28.55 -46.60
N ALA A 533 -24.96 28.38 -47.88
CA ALA A 533 -26.22 27.75 -48.24
C ALA A 533 -26.19 26.24 -47.98
N TYR A 534 -25.03 25.60 -48.16
CA TYR A 534 -24.87 24.18 -47.86
C TYR A 534 -24.87 23.90 -46.36
N VAL A 535 -24.11 24.70 -45.59
CA VAL A 535 -23.98 24.53 -44.14
C VAL A 535 -25.32 24.81 -43.44
N GLN A 536 -26.08 25.81 -43.89
CA GLN A 536 -27.47 26.03 -43.45
C GLN A 536 -28.44 24.90 -43.89
N ALA A 537 -28.30 24.36 -45.10
CA ALA A 537 -29.14 23.24 -45.56
C ALA A 537 -28.92 21.96 -44.74
N HIS A 538 -27.77 21.82 -44.08
CA HIS A 538 -27.44 20.73 -43.16
C HIS A 538 -27.61 21.14 -41.69
N GLY A 539 -28.54 22.05 -41.42
CA GLY A 539 -29.04 22.33 -40.07
C GLY A 539 -28.16 23.25 -39.22
N ALA A 540 -27.07 23.80 -39.77
CA ALA A 540 -26.25 24.76 -39.05
C ALA A 540 -26.96 26.12 -38.97
N LEU A 541 -26.96 26.73 -37.79
CA LEU A 541 -27.59 28.03 -37.57
C LEU A 541 -26.53 29.13 -37.60
N VAL A 542 -26.79 30.21 -38.36
CA VAL A 542 -25.94 31.42 -38.34
C VAL A 542 -26.07 32.09 -36.99
N HIS A 543 -24.97 32.14 -36.25
CA HIS A 543 -24.93 32.74 -34.92
C HIS A 543 -24.76 34.26 -35.00
N ASN A 544 -23.80 34.71 -35.80
CA ASN A 544 -23.53 36.10 -36.12
C ASN A 544 -22.66 36.24 -37.38
N SER A 545 -22.69 37.42 -38.01
CA SER A 545 -21.79 37.80 -39.09
C SER A 545 -21.30 39.23 -38.90
N TRP A 546 -20.12 39.53 -39.46
CA TRP A 546 -19.51 40.85 -39.44
C TRP A 546 -18.76 41.13 -40.75
N GLU A 547 -18.74 42.40 -41.17
CA GLU A 547 -18.14 42.85 -42.43
C GLU A 547 -17.14 43.99 -42.16
N ASN A 548 -15.88 43.76 -42.54
CA ASN A 548 -14.83 44.76 -42.51
C ASN A 548 -14.91 45.65 -43.76
N ARG A 549 -15.60 46.79 -43.64
CA ARG A 549 -15.86 47.71 -44.76
C ARG A 549 -14.62 48.34 -45.42
N ALA A 550 -13.44 48.22 -44.82
CA ALA A 550 -12.21 48.72 -45.42
C ALA A 550 -11.57 47.72 -46.40
N THR A 551 -11.78 46.41 -46.17
CA THR A 551 -11.19 45.30 -46.94
C THR A 551 -12.23 44.52 -47.76
N GLY A 552 -13.51 44.61 -47.40
CA GLY A 552 -14.61 43.83 -48.01
C GLY A 552 -14.72 42.40 -47.46
N GLU A 553 -13.96 42.10 -46.40
CA GLU A 553 -13.86 40.81 -45.71
C GLU A 553 -15.08 40.57 -44.82
N VAL A 554 -15.62 39.35 -44.85
CA VAL A 554 -16.84 38.96 -44.12
C VAL A 554 -16.56 37.68 -43.33
N THR A 555 -16.82 37.73 -42.03
CA THR A 555 -16.73 36.58 -41.12
C THR A 555 -18.14 36.14 -40.74
N VAL A 556 -18.41 34.83 -40.75
CA VAL A 556 -19.71 34.24 -40.35
C VAL A 556 -19.45 33.04 -39.43
N ASN A 557 -20.18 32.95 -38.31
CA ASN A 557 -20.07 31.82 -37.38
C ASN A 557 -21.33 30.94 -37.42
N TYR A 558 -21.14 29.63 -37.28
CA TYR A 558 -22.20 28.63 -37.33
C TYR A 558 -22.19 27.68 -36.13
N ASP A 559 -23.38 27.38 -35.61
CA ASP A 559 -23.60 26.34 -34.59
C ASP A 559 -24.05 25.03 -35.28
N LEU A 560 -23.38 23.90 -35.00
CA LEU A 560 -23.63 22.59 -35.63
C LEU A 560 -24.28 21.60 -34.66
N ALA A 561 -25.61 21.46 -34.71
CA ALA A 561 -26.33 20.49 -33.88
C ALA A 561 -26.35 19.07 -34.52
N GLU A 562 -26.04 18.03 -33.74
CA GLU A 562 -26.15 16.61 -34.09
C GLU A 562 -25.29 16.07 -35.28
N HIS A 563 -24.22 16.77 -35.66
CA HIS A 563 -23.32 16.34 -36.76
C HIS A 563 -21.93 15.92 -36.25
N ARG A 564 -21.24 15.04 -36.99
CA ARG A 564 -19.88 14.55 -36.71
C ARG A 564 -18.86 15.17 -37.66
N LEU A 565 -17.65 15.41 -37.17
CA LEU A 565 -16.51 15.91 -37.94
C LEU A 565 -15.44 14.84 -38.07
N GLY A 566 -14.90 14.64 -39.27
CA GLY A 566 -13.71 13.84 -39.53
C GLY A 566 -12.53 14.74 -39.88
N LEU A 567 -11.35 14.37 -39.40
CA LEU A 567 -10.08 15.06 -39.60
C LEU A 567 -9.07 14.05 -40.16
N GLU A 568 -8.23 14.46 -41.11
CA GLU A 568 -7.22 13.62 -41.76
C GLU A 568 -5.88 14.37 -41.80
N TRP A 569 -4.78 13.70 -41.48
CA TRP A 569 -3.45 14.33 -41.35
C TRP A 569 -2.42 13.70 -42.30
N GLU A 570 -1.53 14.53 -42.85
CA GLU A 570 -0.42 14.14 -43.72
C GLU A 570 0.86 14.87 -43.29
N THR A 571 1.99 14.16 -43.13
CA THR A 571 3.29 14.73 -42.73
C THR A 571 3.26 15.63 -41.48
N GLY A 572 2.42 15.29 -40.50
CA GLY A 572 2.25 16.05 -39.26
C GLY A 572 1.44 17.35 -39.40
N LYS A 573 0.76 17.56 -40.53
CA LYS A 573 -0.15 18.67 -40.79
C LYS A 573 -1.55 18.17 -41.09
N LEU A 574 -2.58 18.96 -40.78
CA LEU A 574 -3.96 18.64 -41.11
C LEU A 574 -4.19 18.79 -42.62
N ALA A 575 -4.69 17.75 -43.27
CA ALA A 575 -4.86 17.64 -44.72
C ALA A 575 -6.34 17.61 -45.18
N ARG A 576 -7.28 17.19 -44.31
CA ARG A 576 -8.72 17.18 -44.61
C ARG A 576 -9.58 17.42 -43.36
N ILE A 577 -10.74 18.05 -43.56
CA ILE A 577 -11.78 18.30 -42.55
C ILE A 577 -13.13 18.03 -43.23
N PHE A 578 -13.91 17.04 -42.82
CA PHE A 578 -15.23 16.74 -43.41
C PHE A 578 -16.32 16.62 -42.35
N VAL A 579 -17.59 16.86 -42.71
CA VAL A 579 -18.75 16.72 -41.80
C VAL A 579 -19.69 15.63 -42.31
N SER A 580 -20.16 14.75 -41.42
CA SER A 580 -21.16 13.71 -41.72
C SER A 580 -22.25 13.66 -40.67
N ALA A 581 -23.45 13.23 -41.05
CA ALA A 581 -24.60 13.13 -40.14
C ALA A 581 -24.44 11.96 -39.16
N ALA A 582 -24.82 12.16 -37.89
CA ALA A 582 -24.88 11.07 -36.92
C ALA A 582 -26.10 10.17 -37.20
N GLY A 583 -25.89 8.98 -37.75
CA GLY A 583 -26.95 8.03 -38.04
C GLY A 583 -27.70 7.58 -36.78
N ARG A 584 -28.96 7.99 -36.62
CA ARG A 584 -29.83 7.50 -35.53
C ARG A 584 -30.28 6.05 -35.79
N PRO A 585 -30.26 5.15 -34.79
CA PRO A 585 -30.97 3.88 -34.88
C PRO A 585 -32.48 4.15 -34.96
N MET A 586 -33.20 3.42 -35.82
CA MET A 586 -34.64 3.61 -35.97
C MET A 586 -35.42 3.10 -34.74
N ALA A 587 -36.45 3.85 -34.38
CA ALA A 587 -37.11 3.81 -33.08
C ALA A 587 -38.05 2.62 -32.85
N GLY A 588 -38.34 2.39 -31.57
CA GLY A 588 -39.53 1.68 -31.05
C GLY A 588 -40.11 2.48 -29.89
#